data_AF-A0A6J6PGY0-F1
#
_entry.id   AF-A0A6J6PGY0-F1
#
_cell.length_a   1.000
_cell.length_b   1.000
_cell.length_c   1.000
_cell.angle_alpha   90.00
_cell.angle_beta   90.00
_cell.angle_gamma   90.00
#
_symmetry.space_group_name_H-M   'P 1'
#
loop_
_entity.id
_entity.type
_entity.pdbx_description
1 polymer ?
#
loop_
_entity_poly.entity_id
_entity_poly.type
_entity_poly.pdbx_seq_one_letter_code
_entity_poly.pdbx_strand_id
1 'polypeptide(L)'
;MSSGPEITSLNQLISEIKILNNSISLIEKAAVERNENLKITALDAINFRMREISKLTMNLMSVNLTPTKFSIDEALVEIAKKEPSSKILCELLEPQLETLRKWALSEILTLSIE
;
A
#
# COMPACT_ATOMS: atom_id res chain seq x y z
N MET A 1 23.62 4.21 -16.98
CA MET A 1 22.49 3.26 -17.15
C MET A 1 21.21 4.08 -17.07
N SER A 2 20.09 3.69 -17.70
CA SER A 2 18.89 4.53 -17.66
C SER A 2 18.07 4.19 -16.43
N SER A 3 18.18 4.99 -15.37
CA SER A 3 17.43 4.84 -14.11
C SER A 3 15.96 5.30 -14.22
N GLY A 4 15.53 5.76 -15.41
CA GLY A 4 14.22 6.37 -15.63
C GLY A 4 13.04 5.43 -15.40
N PRO A 5 13.03 4.20 -15.98
CA PRO A 5 11.98 3.21 -15.76
C PRO A 5 11.83 2.78 -14.29
N GLU A 6 12.95 2.62 -13.58
CA GLU A 6 12.99 2.26 -12.16
C GLU A 6 12.41 3.38 -11.29
N ILE A 7 12.85 4.62 -11.50
CA ILE A 7 12.32 5.80 -10.81
C ILE A 7 10.83 5.97 -11.08
N THR A 8 10.37 5.72 -12.31
CA THR A 8 8.94 5.75 -12.65
C THR A 8 8.16 4.71 -11.85
N SER A 9 8.68 3.48 -11.76
CA SER A 9 8.04 2.39 -11.01
C SER A 9 8.00 2.68 -9.50
N LEU A 10 9.06 3.25 -8.95
CA LEU A 10 9.13 3.67 -7.54
C LEU A 10 8.16 4.82 -7.24
N ASN A 11 8.03 5.79 -8.15
CA ASN A 11 7.03 6.86 -8.01
C ASN A 11 5.60 6.33 -8.09
N GLN A 12 5.34 5.34 -8.96
CA GLN A 12 4.04 4.67 -9.03
C GLN A 12 3.74 3.96 -7.70
N LEU A 13 4.72 3.25 -7.13
CA LEU A 13 4.59 2.61 -5.82
C LEU A 13 4.23 3.63 -4.72
N ILE A 14 4.91 4.77 -4.67
CA ILE A 14 4.61 5.86 -3.71
C ILE A 14 3.20 6.40 -3.89
N SER A 15 2.74 6.55 -5.14
CA SER A 15 1.38 6.98 -5.46
C SER A 15 0.34 5.98 -4.95
N GLU A 16 0.54 4.69 -5.21
CA GLU A 16 -0.36 3.63 -4.73
C GLU A 16 -0.41 3.56 -3.20
N ILE A 17 0.74 3.69 -2.53
CA ILE A 17 0.81 3.77 -1.06
C ILE A 17 -0.02 4.96 -0.54
N LYS A 18 0.10 6.14 -1.17
CA LYS A 18 -0.68 7.33 -0.79
C LYS A 18 -2.18 7.10 -0.95
N ILE A 19 -2.62 6.46 -2.03
CA ILE A 19 -4.03 6.16 -2.27
C ILE A 19 -4.54 5.13 -1.25
N LEU A 20 -3.74 4.12 -0.91
CA LEU A 20 -4.10 3.14 0.11
C LEU A 20 -4.22 3.78 1.49
N ASN A 21 -3.28 4.64 1.91
CA ASN A 21 -3.37 5.38 3.17
C ASN A 21 -4.65 6.22 3.24
N ASN A 22 -5.02 6.91 2.15
CA ASN A 22 -6.29 7.63 2.10
C ASN A 22 -7.50 6.70 2.26
N SER A 23 -7.44 5.49 1.68
CA SER A 23 -8.51 4.49 1.79
C SER A 23 -8.63 3.94 3.21
N ILE A 24 -7.51 3.80 3.91
CA ILE A 24 -7.46 3.44 5.34
C ILE A 24 -8.12 4.55 6.19
N SER A 25 -7.77 5.82 5.96
CA SER A 25 -8.44 6.92 6.68
C SER A 25 -9.96 6.99 6.37
N LEU A 26 -10.39 6.59 5.17
CA LEU A 26 -11.81 6.51 4.84
C LEU A 26 -12.53 5.39 5.60
N ILE A 27 -11.91 4.23 5.81
CA ILE A 27 -12.55 3.16 6.59
C ILE A 27 -12.67 3.53 8.08
N GLU A 28 -11.70 4.25 8.64
CA GLU A 28 -11.78 4.80 9.99
C GLU A 28 -12.92 5.81 10.11
N LYS A 29 -13.00 6.74 9.15
CA LYS A 29 -14.09 7.71 9.08
C LYS A 29 -15.45 7.02 8.99
N ALA A 30 -15.58 6.00 8.13
CA ALA A 30 -16.80 5.23 7.99
C ALA A 30 -17.22 4.55 9.30
N ALA A 31 -16.26 4.04 10.08
CA ALA A 31 -16.53 3.43 11.38
C ALA A 31 -17.05 4.46 12.41
N VAL A 32 -16.48 5.66 12.44
CA VAL A 32 -16.93 6.76 13.32
C VAL A 32 -18.33 7.25 12.92
N GLU A 33 -18.58 7.43 11.62
CA GLU A 33 -19.83 7.93 11.08
C GLU A 33 -20.93 6.86 11.00
N ARG A 34 -20.62 5.59 11.29
CA ARG A 34 -21.51 4.43 11.10
C ARG A 34 -22.09 4.36 9.68
N ASN A 35 -21.24 4.69 8.70
CA ASN A 35 -21.61 4.77 7.29
C ASN A 35 -21.21 3.48 6.57
N GLU A 36 -22.16 2.54 6.46
CA GLU A 36 -21.90 1.23 5.85
C GLU A 36 -21.52 1.31 4.36
N ASN A 37 -22.13 2.23 3.60
CA ASN A 37 -21.79 2.39 2.18
C ASN A 37 -20.35 2.88 2.00
N LEU A 38 -19.91 3.82 2.85
CA LEU A 38 -18.53 4.29 2.85
C LEU A 38 -17.57 3.19 3.30
N LYS A 39 -17.95 2.39 4.29
CA LYS A 39 -17.16 1.25 4.78
C LYS A 39 -16.92 0.23 3.67
N ILE A 40 -17.97 -0.18 2.95
CA ILE A 40 -17.87 -1.13 1.82
C ILE A 40 -16.95 -0.56 0.74
N THR A 41 -17.17 0.69 0.35
CA THR A 41 -16.35 1.36 -0.69
C THR A 41 -14.88 1.44 -0.27
N ALA A 42 -14.60 1.75 0.99
CA ALA A 42 -13.25 1.82 1.52
C ALA A 42 -12.58 0.44 1.55
N LEU A 43 -13.30 -0.62 1.94
CA LEU A 43 -12.79 -1.99 1.94
C LEU A 43 -12.44 -2.47 0.53
N ASP A 44 -13.29 -2.22 -0.46
CA ASP A 44 -13.02 -2.56 -1.86
C ASP A 44 -11.77 -1.83 -2.38
N ALA A 45 -11.65 -0.53 -2.07
CA ALA A 45 -10.48 0.26 -2.42
C ALA A 45 -9.21 -0.28 -1.75
N ILE A 46 -9.25 -0.61 -0.47
CA ILE A 46 -8.12 -1.20 0.27
C ILE A 46 -7.70 -2.51 -0.39
N ASN A 47 -8.63 -3.45 -0.62
CA ASN A 47 -8.34 -4.74 -1.26
C ASN A 47 -7.68 -4.57 -2.63
N PHE A 48 -8.22 -3.68 -3.47
CA PHE A 48 -7.66 -3.39 -4.78
C PHE A 48 -6.23 -2.83 -4.69
N ARG A 49 -6.02 -1.79 -3.87
CA ARG A 49 -4.73 -1.08 -3.78
C ARG A 49 -3.63 -1.94 -3.15
N MET A 50 -3.96 -2.77 -2.16
CA MET A 50 -2.99 -3.73 -1.60
C MET A 50 -2.46 -4.69 -2.67
N ARG A 51 -3.32 -5.18 -3.57
CA ARG A 51 -2.91 -6.07 -4.67
C ARG A 51 -2.04 -5.35 -5.69
N GLU A 52 -2.36 -4.11 -6.03
CA GLU A 52 -1.53 -3.31 -6.93
C GLU A 52 -0.14 -3.02 -6.33
N ILE A 53 -0.07 -2.66 -5.04
CA ILE A 53 1.21 -2.49 -4.34
C ILE A 53 2.00 -3.80 -4.33
N SER A 54 1.36 -4.93 -4.00
CA SER A 54 2.03 -6.24 -4.01
C SER A 54 2.56 -6.62 -5.39
N LYS A 55 1.82 -6.33 -6.46
CA LYS A 55 2.28 -6.54 -7.84
C LYS A 55 3.46 -5.63 -8.20
N LEU A 56 3.40 -4.35 -7.80
CA LEU A 56 4.49 -3.40 -8.04
C LEU A 56 5.77 -3.81 -7.29
N THR A 57 5.66 -4.26 -6.04
CA THR A 57 6.83 -4.75 -5.29
C THR A 57 7.43 -6.00 -5.94
N MET A 58 6.62 -6.92 -6.47
CA MET A 58 7.11 -8.06 -7.24
C MET A 58 7.82 -7.64 -8.54
N ASN A 59 7.29 -6.65 -9.25
CA ASN A 59 7.93 -6.13 -10.46
C ASN A 59 9.25 -5.41 -10.15
N LEU A 60 9.36 -4.72 -9.01
CA LEU A 60 10.61 -4.09 -8.58
C LEU A 60 11.68 -5.16 -8.27
N MET A 61 11.28 -6.28 -7.66
CA MET A 61 12.19 -7.42 -7.45
C MET A 61 12.75 -8.00 -8.74
N SER A 62 11.98 -8.02 -9.84
CA SER A 62 12.47 -8.55 -11.12
C SER A 62 13.50 -7.64 -11.80
N VAL A 63 13.59 -6.37 -11.39
CA VAL A 63 14.59 -5.40 -11.87
C VAL A 63 15.71 -5.14 -10.83
N ASN A 64 15.97 -6.11 -9.95
CA ASN A 64 17.02 -6.08 -8.93
C ASN A 64 16.86 -5.00 -7.84
N LEU A 65 15.70 -4.35 -7.73
CA LEU A 65 15.36 -3.56 -6.56
C LEU A 65 14.74 -4.50 -5.53
N THR A 66 15.24 -4.51 -4.30
CA THR A 66 14.72 -5.40 -3.24
C THR A 66 13.88 -4.62 -2.24
N PRO A 67 12.56 -4.45 -2.47
CA PRO A 67 11.66 -3.84 -1.51
C PRO A 67 11.77 -4.47 -0.13
N THR A 68 11.57 -3.66 0.90
CA THR A 68 11.26 -4.16 2.24
C THR A 68 10.06 -5.09 2.19
N LYS A 69 10.05 -6.15 3.02
CA LYS A 69 8.94 -7.11 3.07
C LYS A 69 7.61 -6.38 3.27
N PHE A 70 6.75 -6.48 2.26
CA PHE A 70 5.36 -6.05 2.30
C PHE A 70 4.48 -7.29 2.16
N SER A 71 3.66 -7.56 3.17
CA SER A 71 2.74 -8.70 3.20
C SER A 71 1.31 -8.21 3.31
N ILE A 72 0.44 -8.81 2.49
CA ILE A 72 -0.99 -8.49 2.46
C ILE A 72 -1.86 -9.63 3.01
N ASP A 73 -1.28 -10.79 3.32
CA ASP A 73 -2.05 -12.01 3.63
C ASP A 73 -2.97 -11.82 4.83
N GLU A 74 -2.46 -11.28 5.93
CA GLU A 74 -3.25 -11.03 7.15
C GLU A 74 -4.33 -9.97 6.92
N ALA A 75 -4.03 -8.93 6.13
CA ALA A 75 -4.99 -7.90 5.79
C ALA A 75 -6.11 -8.44 4.88
N LEU A 76 -5.79 -9.33 3.93
CA LEU A 76 -6.78 -10.01 3.10
C LEU A 76 -7.69 -10.92 3.94
N VAL A 77 -7.13 -11.61 4.94
CA VAL A 77 -7.92 -12.41 5.89
C VAL A 77 -8.87 -11.53 6.69
N GLU A 78 -8.43 -10.36 7.16
CA GLU A 78 -9.27 -9.41 7.87
C GLU A 78 -10.42 -8.87 7.00
N ILE A 79 -10.13 -8.49 5.74
CA ILE A 79 -11.16 -8.01 4.79
C ILE A 79 -12.20 -9.09 4.49
N ALA A 80 -11.82 -10.37 4.47
CA ALA A 80 -12.72 -11.47 4.18
C ALA A 80 -13.67 -11.82 5.35
N LYS A 81 -13.48 -11.24 6.54
CA LYS A 81 -14.37 -11.47 7.68
C LYS A 81 -15.76 -10.90 7.41
N LYS A 82 -16.77 -11.50 8.05
CA LYS A 82 -18.15 -11.01 8.01
C LYS A 82 -18.25 -9.55 8.49
N GLU A 83 -17.44 -9.19 9.49
CA GLU A 83 -17.32 -7.84 10.00
C GLU A 83 -15.83 -7.46 10.07
N PRO A 84 -15.28 -6.86 9.00
CA PRO A 84 -13.90 -6.39 9.01
C PRO A 84 -13.71 -5.25 10.01
N SER A 85 -12.62 -5.31 10.76
CA SER A 85 -12.20 -4.30 11.73
C SER A 85 -11.27 -3.28 11.07
N SER A 86 -11.72 -2.03 10.99
CA SER A 86 -10.89 -0.91 10.52
C SER A 86 -9.61 -0.80 11.35
N LYS A 87 -9.70 -0.95 12.67
CA LYS A 87 -8.55 -0.88 13.57
C LYS A 87 -7.49 -1.93 13.24
N ILE A 88 -7.88 -3.19 13.02
CA ILE A 88 -6.94 -4.25 12.67
C ILE A 88 -6.30 -3.96 11.30
N LEU A 89 -7.08 -3.49 10.33
CA LEU A 89 -6.54 -3.10 9.03
C LEU A 89 -5.50 -1.98 9.12
N CYS A 90 -5.74 -0.95 9.95
CA CYS A 90 -4.76 0.10 10.20
C CYS A 90 -3.48 -0.47 10.82
N GLU A 91 -3.61 -1.25 11.89
CA GLU A 91 -2.48 -1.85 12.62
C GLU A 91 -1.61 -2.75 11.72
N LEU A 92 -2.25 -3.49 10.80
CA LEU A 92 -1.54 -4.35 9.85
C LEU A 92 -0.86 -3.55 8.73
N LEU A 93 -1.51 -2.51 8.20
CA LEU A 93 -1.07 -1.86 6.96
C LEU A 93 -0.20 -0.64 7.18
N GLU A 94 -0.52 0.25 8.11
CA GLU A 94 0.18 1.53 8.26
C GLU A 94 1.69 1.39 8.48
N PRO A 95 2.19 0.48 9.36
CA PRO A 95 3.63 0.35 9.58
C PRO A 95 4.36 -0.18 8.35
N GLN A 96 3.73 -1.10 7.62
CA GLN A 96 4.30 -1.68 6.41
C GLN A 96 4.36 -0.64 5.28
N LEU A 97 3.30 0.15 5.12
CA LEU A 97 3.22 1.21 4.10
C LEU A 97 4.23 2.32 4.35
N GLU A 98 4.42 2.73 5.61
CA GLU A 98 5.42 3.73 5.95
C GLU A 98 6.84 3.22 5.70
N THR A 99 7.11 1.96 6.04
CA THR A 99 8.41 1.32 5.78
C THR A 99 8.68 1.23 4.28
N LEU A 100 7.71 0.78 3.50
CA LEU A 100 7.82 0.64 2.05
C LEU A 100 7.98 2.00 1.35
N ARG A 101 7.28 3.03 1.83
CA ARG A 101 7.41 4.41 1.34
C ARG A 101 8.81 4.97 1.57
N LYS A 102 9.36 4.80 2.79
CA LYS A 102 10.72 5.24 3.11
C LYS A 102 11.76 4.55 2.26
N TRP A 103 11.61 3.24 2.08
CA TRP A 103 12.48 2.48 1.18
C TRP A 103 12.42 3.02 -0.25
N ALA A 104 11.22 3.17 -0.83
CA ALA A 104 11.07 3.65 -2.20
C ALA A 104 11.67 5.05 -2.41
N LEU A 105 11.50 5.96 -1.44
CA LEU A 105 12.13 7.28 -1.47
C LEU A 105 13.66 7.21 -1.41
N SER A 106 14.21 6.32 -0.58
CA SER A 106 15.65 6.11 -0.49
C SER A 106 16.24 5.60 -1.81
N GLU A 107 15.57 4.64 -2.46
CA GLU A 107 16.01 4.11 -3.75
C GLU A 107 15.98 5.17 -4.86
N ILE A 108 14.93 6.01 -4.91
CA ILE A 108 14.87 7.13 -5.86
C ILE A 108 16.06 8.07 -5.66
N LEU A 109 16.41 8.39 -4.41
CA LEU A 109 17.56 9.27 -4.12
C LEU A 109 18.87 8.64 -4.60
N THR A 110 19.10 7.35 -4.34
CA THR A 110 20.28 6.63 -4.83
C THR A 110 20.36 6.67 -6.35
N LEU A 111 19.29 6.29 -7.03
CA LEU A 111 19.21 6.22 -8.50
C LEU A 111 19.29 7.59 -9.20
N SER A 112 19.02 8.68 -8.48
CA SER A 112 19.09 10.04 -9.01
C SER A 112 20.50 10.65 -8.93
N ILE A 113 21.40 10.02 -8.17
CA ILE A 113 22.79 10.47 -7.99
C ILE A 113 23.76 9.64 -8.86
N GLU A 114 23.33 8.46 -9.32
CA GLU A 114 24.04 7.61 -10.30
C GLU A 114 23.88 8.08 -11.76
#